data_AF-A0A4Q5TA28-F1
#
_entry.id   AF-A0A4Q5TA28-F1
#
_cell.length_a   1.000
_cell.length_b   1.000
_cell.length_c   1.000
_cell.angle_alpha   90.00
_cell.angle_beta   90.00
_cell.angle_gamma   90.00
#
_symmetry.space_group_name_H-M   'P 1'
#
loop_
_entity.id
_entity.type
_entity.pdbx_description
1 polymer ?
#
loop_
_entity_poly.entity_id
_entity_poly.type
_entity_poly.pdbx_seq_one_letter_code
_entity_poly.pdbx_strand_id
1 'polypeptide(L)'
;MRIRTVLITAQNAVFYPLFCVLLLKGVGFINSIFLKTQKDRIIPYMACGIFFFWTFTVFKEQGLFPSILPAFMLGVFLASSGALLANIYFKISMHAIGVGGLVGLFIVITGTNSMLMTWPLSAALLIAGLVCSARLLISDHSPRDVYSGLAIGIVAQFIGAYIML
;
A
#
# COMPACT_ATOMS: atom_id res chain seq x y z
N MET A 1 20.66 -11.76 -6.09
CA MET A 1 19.91 -10.49 -5.89
C MET A 1 18.40 -10.70 -5.76
N ARG A 2 17.73 -11.29 -6.77
CA ARG A 2 16.25 -11.39 -6.82
C ARG A 2 15.60 -12.07 -5.61
N ILE A 3 16.16 -13.18 -5.12
CA ILE A 3 15.59 -13.90 -3.96
C ILE A 3 15.66 -13.06 -2.67
N ARG A 4 16.75 -12.31 -2.45
CA ARG A 4 16.95 -11.49 -1.25
C ARG A 4 15.96 -10.33 -1.21
N THR A 5 15.72 -9.68 -2.36
CA THR A 5 14.72 -8.61 -2.48
C THR A 5 13.33 -9.11 -2.12
N VAL A 6 12.93 -10.26 -2.66
CA VAL A 6 11.61 -10.85 -2.37
C VAL A 6 11.48 -11.20 -0.90
N LEU A 7 12.51 -11.80 -0.29
CA LEU A 7 12.50 -12.14 1.14
C LEU A 7 12.40 -10.90 2.03
N ILE A 8 13.21 -9.87 1.78
CA ILE A 8 13.19 -8.62 2.56
C ILE A 8 11.82 -7.94 2.45
N THR A 9 11.28 -7.85 1.23
CA THR A 9 9.95 -7.27 1.00
C THR A 9 8.85 -8.11 1.66
N ALA A 10 8.84 -9.42 1.51
CA ALA A 10 7.82 -10.28 2.12
C ALA A 10 7.86 -10.22 3.66
N GLN A 11 9.05 -10.21 4.24
CA GLN A 11 9.22 -10.10 5.69
C GLN A 11 8.72 -8.76 6.23
N ASN A 12 9.13 -7.66 5.62
CA ASN A 12 8.78 -6.34 6.13
C ASN A 12 7.38 -5.88 5.75
N ALA A 13 6.89 -6.22 4.55
CA ALA A 13 5.62 -5.72 4.06
C ALA A 13 4.43 -6.63 4.39
N VAL A 14 4.67 -7.92 4.67
CA VAL A 14 3.60 -8.90 4.94
C VAL A 14 3.72 -9.49 6.33
N PHE A 15 4.87 -10.09 6.65
CA PHE A 15 5.02 -10.84 7.91
C PHE A 15 4.94 -9.93 9.14
N TYR A 16 5.72 -8.84 9.20
CA TYR A 16 5.71 -7.97 10.38
C TYR A 16 4.38 -7.24 10.61
N PRO A 17 3.72 -6.64 9.60
CA PRO A 17 2.40 -6.05 9.80
C PRO A 17 1.35 -7.05 10.27
N LEU A 18 1.36 -8.26 9.70
CA LEU A 18 0.44 -9.33 10.10
C LEU A 18 0.71 -9.76 11.54
N PHE A 19 1.99 -9.93 11.90
CA PHE A 19 2.40 -10.25 13.26
C PHE A 19 1.95 -9.17 14.26
N CYS A 20 2.08 -7.88 13.92
CA CYS A 20 1.57 -6.78 14.74
C CYS A 20 0.05 -6.87 14.96
N VAL A 21 -0.74 -7.16 13.93
CA VAL A 21 -2.21 -7.31 14.08
C VAL A 21 -2.55 -8.50 14.98
N LEU A 22 -1.82 -9.62 14.85
CA LEU A 22 -2.01 -10.79 15.71
C LEU A 22 -1.66 -10.51 17.16
N LEU A 23 -0.56 -9.77 17.41
CA LEU A 23 -0.19 -9.33 18.76
C LEU A 23 -1.25 -8.41 19.37
N LEU A 24 -1.78 -7.44 18.61
CA LEU A 24 -2.83 -6.55 19.08
C LEU A 24 -4.08 -7.31 19.54
N LYS A 25 -4.41 -8.39 18.82
CA LYS A 25 -5.49 -9.29 19.24
C LYS A 25 -5.12 -10.07 20.50
N GLY A 26 -3.90 -10.61 20.56
CA GLY A 26 -3.40 -11.38 21.70
C GLY A 26 -3.36 -10.59 23.02
N VAL A 27 -3.06 -9.28 22.93
CA VAL A 27 -3.01 -8.37 24.10
C VAL A 27 -4.39 -7.75 24.40
N GLY A 28 -5.41 -8.00 23.59
CA GLY A 28 -6.77 -7.50 23.80
C GLY A 28 -7.00 -6.05 23.38
N PHE A 29 -6.08 -5.44 22.63
CA PHE A 29 -6.23 -4.07 22.10
C PHE A 29 -7.25 -3.98 20.96
N ILE A 30 -7.44 -5.07 20.20
CA ILE A 30 -8.47 -5.16 19.15
C ILE A 30 -9.40 -6.34 19.42
N ASN A 31 -10.71 -6.11 19.24
CA ASN A 31 -11.74 -7.15 19.43
C ASN A 31 -11.75 -8.19 18.30
N SER A 32 -11.23 -7.84 17.11
CA SER A 32 -11.29 -8.70 15.93
C SER A 32 -10.20 -8.39 14.92
N ILE A 33 -9.71 -9.43 14.23
CA ILE A 33 -8.75 -9.33 13.11
C ILE A 33 -9.38 -8.55 11.93
N PHE A 34 -10.71 -8.50 11.85
CA PHE A 34 -11.42 -7.77 10.80
C PHE A 34 -11.40 -6.24 10.95
N LEU A 35 -10.76 -5.69 12.01
CA LEU A 35 -10.56 -4.25 12.23
C LEU A 35 -11.84 -3.44 11.99
N LYS A 36 -12.87 -3.74 12.81
CA LYS A 36 -14.24 -3.26 12.60
C LYS A 36 -14.34 -1.74 12.78
N THR A 37 -13.56 -1.16 13.68
CA THR A 37 -13.59 0.28 13.98
C THR A 37 -12.42 1.02 13.33
N GLN A 38 -12.55 2.35 13.20
CA GLN A 38 -11.45 3.22 12.76
C GLN A 38 -10.29 3.21 13.76
N LYS A 39 -10.59 3.14 15.07
CA LYS A 39 -9.59 3.12 16.15
C LYS A 39 -8.71 1.89 16.07
N ASP A 40 -9.29 0.73 15.76
CA ASP A 40 -8.55 -0.54 15.59
C ASP A 40 -7.51 -0.45 14.46
N ARG A 41 -7.69 0.45 13.49
CA ARG A 41 -6.84 0.59 12.29
C ARG A 41 -5.65 1.52 12.49
N ILE A 42 -5.68 2.38 13.51
CA ILE A 42 -4.61 3.36 13.76
C ILE A 42 -3.27 2.65 13.99
N ILE A 43 -3.25 1.69 14.93
CA ILE A 43 -2.02 0.98 15.27
C ILE A 43 -1.51 0.12 14.10
N PRO A 44 -2.35 -0.67 13.39
CA PRO A 44 -1.94 -1.36 12.17
C PRO A 44 -1.36 -0.42 11.10
N TYR A 45 -1.97 0.74 10.84
CA TYR A 45 -1.44 1.70 9.86
C TYR A 45 -0.08 2.25 10.28
N MET A 46 0.10 2.60 11.55
CA MET A 46 1.39 3.07 12.07
C MET A 46 2.47 1.99 11.96
N ALA A 47 2.14 0.74 12.34
CA ALA A 47 3.06 -0.38 12.23
C ALA A 47 3.48 -0.61 10.78
N CYS A 48 2.52 -0.67 9.85
CA CYS A 48 2.78 -0.73 8.41
C CYS A 48 3.71 0.40 7.95
N GLY A 49 3.39 1.65 8.33
CA GLY A 49 4.18 2.82 7.97
C GLY A 49 5.65 2.72 8.42
N ILE A 50 5.90 2.25 9.64
CA ILE A 50 7.26 2.06 10.17
C ILE A 50 8.02 1.02 9.33
N PHE A 51 7.43 -0.14 9.06
CA PHE A 51 8.11 -1.19 8.28
C PHE A 51 8.30 -0.81 6.81
N PHE A 52 7.35 -0.10 6.21
CA PHE A 52 7.49 0.42 4.84
C PHE A 52 8.59 1.47 4.75
N PHE A 53 8.64 2.40 5.69
CA PHE A 53 9.71 3.40 5.77
C PHE A 53 11.08 2.76 5.99
N TRP A 54 11.16 1.79 6.89
CA TRP A 54 12.39 1.02 7.11
C TRP A 54 12.87 0.35 5.82
N THR A 55 11.97 -0.32 5.11
CA THR A 55 12.31 -1.01 3.85
C THR A 55 12.76 -0.04 2.78
N PHE A 56 12.13 1.13 2.67
CA PHE A 56 12.56 2.22 1.81
C PHE A 56 14.00 2.63 2.10
N THR A 57 14.33 2.92 3.35
CA THR A 57 15.68 3.34 3.76
C THR A 57 16.70 2.27 3.45
N VAL A 58 16.42 1.00 3.75
CA VAL A 58 17.31 -0.13 3.43
C VAL A 58 17.56 -0.23 1.92
N PHE A 59 16.53 -0.11 1.10
CA PHE A 59 16.68 -0.21 -0.36
C PHE A 59 17.41 1.00 -0.96
N LYS A 60 17.24 2.18 -0.37
CA LYS A 60 17.95 3.41 -0.78
C LYS A 60 19.44 3.34 -0.43
N GLU A 61 19.78 3.02 0.80
CA GLU A 61 21.16 3.07 1.31
C GLU A 61 22.04 1.93 0.80
N GLN A 62 21.46 0.75 0.50
CA GLN A 62 22.25 -0.37 0.02
C GLN A 62 22.79 -0.16 -1.40
N GLY A 63 22.21 0.74 -2.22
CA GLY A 63 22.65 1.03 -3.60
C GLY A 63 22.61 -0.17 -4.57
N LEU A 64 22.18 -1.34 -4.09
CA LEU A 64 22.18 -2.62 -4.78
C LEU A 64 20.88 -2.86 -5.59
N PHE A 65 19.85 -2.03 -5.39
CA PHE A 65 18.53 -2.23 -6.00
C PHE A 65 18.23 -1.14 -7.04
N PRO A 66 17.48 -1.46 -8.10
CA PRO A 66 16.98 -0.46 -9.05
C PRO A 66 16.17 0.62 -8.34
N SER A 67 16.33 1.89 -8.75
CA SER A 67 15.70 3.07 -8.12
C SER A 67 14.17 3.01 -8.05
N ILE A 68 13.53 2.24 -8.94
CA ILE A 68 12.08 1.99 -8.91
C ILE A 68 11.59 1.28 -7.64
N LEU A 69 12.41 0.42 -7.02
CA LEU A 69 12.03 -0.29 -5.79
C LEU A 69 11.94 0.61 -4.56
N PRO A 70 12.97 1.42 -4.22
CA PRO A 70 12.83 2.37 -3.12
C PRO A 70 11.79 3.45 -3.45
N ALA A 71 11.64 3.89 -4.72
CA ALA A 71 10.53 4.77 -5.12
C ALA A 71 9.15 4.16 -4.80
N PHE A 72 8.95 2.89 -5.14
CA PHE A 72 7.73 2.15 -4.83
C PHE A 72 7.48 2.06 -3.32
N MET A 73 8.51 1.68 -2.54
CA MET A 73 8.40 1.56 -1.09
C MET A 73 8.10 2.90 -0.41
N LEU A 74 8.70 3.99 -0.90
CA LEU A 74 8.36 5.34 -0.47
C LEU A 74 6.89 5.67 -0.77
N GLY A 75 6.42 5.35 -1.98
CA GLY A 75 5.02 5.51 -2.35
C GLY A 75 4.06 4.71 -1.47
N VAL A 76 4.41 3.46 -1.11
CA VAL A 76 3.59 2.64 -0.20
C VAL A 76 3.58 3.23 1.23
N PHE A 77 4.72 3.73 1.71
CA PHE A 77 4.80 4.45 2.98
C PHE A 77 3.90 5.69 2.99
N LEU A 78 3.98 6.52 1.94
CA LEU A 78 3.14 7.71 1.79
C LEU A 78 1.65 7.34 1.68
N ALA A 79 1.32 6.27 0.96
CA ALA A 79 -0.06 5.78 0.86
C ALA A 79 -0.59 5.34 2.23
N SER A 80 0.22 4.63 3.03
CA SER A 80 -0.15 4.22 4.39
C SER A 80 -0.31 5.41 5.35
N SER A 81 0.54 6.43 5.21
CA SER A 81 0.44 7.68 5.97
C SER A 81 -0.79 8.49 5.59
N GLY A 82 -1.07 8.62 4.29
CA GLY A 82 -2.30 9.24 3.78
C GLY A 82 -3.55 8.48 4.22
N ALA A 83 -3.49 7.16 4.24
CA ALA A 83 -4.57 6.31 4.76
C ALA A 83 -4.82 6.54 6.25
N LEU A 84 -3.77 6.67 7.06
CA LEU A 84 -3.88 6.97 8.49
C LEU A 84 -4.57 8.33 8.70
N LEU A 85 -4.15 9.37 7.95
CA LEU A 85 -4.75 10.70 8.04
C LEU A 85 -6.22 10.70 7.58
N ALA A 86 -6.54 10.04 6.47
CA ALA A 86 -7.91 9.92 5.99
C ALA A 86 -8.80 9.11 6.95
N ASN A 87 -8.23 8.10 7.61
CA ASN A 87 -8.93 7.25 8.58
C ASN A 87 -9.38 8.01 9.85
N ILE A 88 -8.88 9.23 10.08
CA ILE A 88 -9.38 10.13 11.15
C ILE A 88 -10.79 10.65 10.81
N TYR A 89 -11.08 10.88 9.52
CA TYR A 89 -12.34 11.49 9.08
C TYR A 89 -13.38 10.44 8.68
N PHE A 90 -12.98 9.43 7.93
CA PHE A 90 -13.88 8.40 7.41
C PHE A 90 -13.17 7.06 7.25
N LYS A 91 -13.94 5.98 7.21
CA LYS A 91 -13.40 4.61 7.22
C LYS A 91 -12.89 4.25 5.82
N ILE A 92 -11.72 4.76 5.46
CA ILE A 92 -11.12 4.57 4.14
C ILE A 92 -10.91 3.08 3.81
N SER A 93 -11.07 2.73 2.54
CA SER A 93 -10.90 1.37 2.05
C SER A 93 -9.42 1.02 1.86
N MET A 94 -8.86 0.21 2.77
CA MET A 94 -7.49 -0.32 2.66
C MET A 94 -7.24 -1.07 1.34
N HIS A 95 -8.25 -1.80 0.85
CA HIS A 95 -8.15 -2.53 -0.41
C HIS A 95 -8.04 -1.59 -1.61
N ALA A 96 -8.80 -0.48 -1.60
CA ALA A 96 -8.75 0.52 -2.65
C ALA A 96 -7.40 1.24 -2.69
N ILE A 97 -6.81 1.51 -1.53
CA ILE A 97 -5.44 2.06 -1.43
C ILE A 97 -4.42 1.10 -2.01
N GLY A 98 -4.52 -0.20 -1.70
CA GLY A 98 -3.63 -1.22 -2.22
C GLY A 98 -3.67 -1.34 -3.74
N VAL A 99 -4.87 -1.47 -4.33
CA VAL A 99 -5.00 -1.55 -5.79
C VAL A 99 -4.70 -0.22 -6.48
N GLY A 100 -4.98 0.91 -5.84
CA GLY A 100 -4.57 2.24 -6.31
C GLY A 100 -3.04 2.38 -6.37
N GLY A 101 -2.33 1.88 -5.35
CA GLY A 101 -0.87 1.80 -5.36
C GLY A 101 -0.32 0.88 -6.45
N LEU A 102 -0.97 -0.26 -6.71
CA LEU A 102 -0.60 -1.15 -7.80
C LEU A 102 -0.72 -0.45 -9.17
N VAL A 103 -1.86 0.21 -9.42
CA VAL A 103 -2.10 0.96 -10.65
C VAL A 103 -1.09 2.10 -10.79
N GLY A 104 -0.88 2.89 -9.73
CA GLY A 104 0.09 3.99 -9.71
C GLY A 104 1.51 3.52 -10.04
N LEU A 105 1.95 2.41 -9.46
CA LEU A 105 3.27 1.81 -9.76
C LEU A 105 3.40 1.49 -11.25
N PHE A 106 2.43 0.80 -11.84
CA PHE A 106 2.52 0.43 -13.25
C PHE A 106 2.49 1.64 -14.19
N ILE A 107 1.72 2.68 -13.84
CA ILE A 107 1.76 3.95 -14.60
C ILE A 107 3.15 4.58 -14.52
N VAL A 108 3.76 4.65 -13.34
CA VAL A 108 5.14 5.17 -13.19
C VAL A 108 6.12 4.36 -14.04
N ILE A 109 6.05 3.02 -14.01
CA ILE A 109 6.94 2.16 -14.80
C ILE A 109 6.75 2.40 -16.30
N THR A 110 5.51 2.60 -16.78
CA THR A 110 5.27 2.93 -18.20
C THR A 110 6.00 4.20 -18.64
N GLY A 111 6.11 5.20 -17.77
CA GLY A 111 6.84 6.44 -18.03
C GLY A 111 8.36 6.27 -18.15
N THR A 112 8.93 5.19 -17.60
CA THR A 112 10.38 4.93 -17.64
C THR A 112 10.88 4.35 -18.98
N ASN A 113 9.97 4.10 -19.95
CA ASN A 113 10.27 3.55 -21.29
C ASN A 113 11.12 2.26 -21.31
N SER A 114 11.19 1.53 -20.19
CA SER A 114 12.05 0.37 -20.06
C SER A 114 11.50 -0.88 -20.76
N MET A 115 10.16 -1.02 -20.85
CA MET A 115 9.46 -2.15 -21.46
C MET A 115 8.01 -1.79 -21.85
N LEU A 116 7.40 -2.56 -22.76
CA LEU A 116 5.97 -2.46 -23.08
C LEU A 116 5.11 -2.93 -21.89
N MET A 117 4.68 -1.98 -21.06
CA MET A 117 3.86 -2.21 -19.86
C MET A 117 2.35 -2.08 -20.10
N THR A 118 1.89 -2.20 -21.35
CA THR A 118 0.46 -2.15 -21.68
C THR A 118 -0.29 -3.31 -21.03
N TRP A 119 0.23 -4.54 -21.12
CA TRP A 119 -0.45 -5.72 -20.57
C TRP A 119 -0.56 -5.70 -19.03
N PRO A 120 0.49 -5.37 -18.25
CA PRO A 120 0.41 -5.33 -16.80
C PRO A 120 -0.46 -4.19 -16.31
N LEU A 121 -0.44 -3.03 -17.00
CA LEU A 121 -1.30 -1.91 -16.66
C LEU A 121 -2.79 -2.26 -16.89
N SER A 122 -3.12 -2.88 -18.03
CA SER A 122 -4.49 -3.33 -18.29
C SER A 122 -4.96 -4.36 -17.25
N ALA A 123 -4.10 -5.31 -16.87
CA ALA A 123 -4.41 -6.26 -15.82
C ALA A 123 -4.61 -5.57 -14.45
N ALA A 124 -3.75 -4.62 -14.08
CA ALA A 124 -3.86 -3.86 -12.84
C ALA A 124 -5.15 -3.03 -12.78
N LEU A 125 -5.54 -2.38 -13.88
CA LEU A 125 -6.78 -1.63 -13.99
C LEU A 125 -8.02 -2.54 -13.86
N LEU A 126 -7.99 -3.71 -14.50
CA LEU A 126 -9.06 -4.69 -14.39
C LEU A 126 -9.20 -5.19 -12.94
N ILE A 127 -8.09 -5.55 -12.30
CA ILE A 127 -8.07 -5.96 -10.89
C ILE A 127 -8.58 -4.83 -9.98
N ALA A 128 -8.14 -3.59 -10.21
CA ALA A 128 -8.62 -2.43 -9.46
C ALA A 128 -10.13 -2.24 -9.61
N GLY A 129 -10.66 -2.33 -10.84
CA GLY A 129 -12.10 -2.26 -11.11
C GLY A 129 -12.90 -3.35 -10.40
N LEU A 130 -12.43 -4.60 -10.46
CA LEU A 130 -13.08 -5.73 -9.78
C LEU A 130 -13.07 -5.57 -8.26
N VAL A 131 -11.93 -5.20 -7.68
CA VAL A 131 -11.79 -5.02 -6.22
C VAL A 131 -12.64 -3.85 -5.73
N CYS A 132 -12.61 -2.70 -6.41
CA CYS A 132 -13.45 -1.56 -6.07
C CYS A 132 -14.93 -1.90 -6.17
N SER A 133 -15.36 -2.59 -7.22
CA SER A 133 -16.75 -3.04 -7.39
C SER A 133 -17.18 -4.00 -6.29
N ALA A 134 -16.35 -5.00 -5.96
CA ALA A 134 -16.62 -5.93 -4.86
C ALA A 134 -16.72 -5.21 -3.50
N ARG A 135 -15.90 -4.18 -3.26
CA ARG A 135 -15.98 -3.38 -2.03
C ARG A 135 -17.27 -2.56 -1.94
N LEU A 136 -17.79 -2.06 -3.05
CA LEU A 136 -19.07 -1.33 -3.08
C LEU A 136 -20.27 -2.26 -2.93
N LEU A 137 -20.16 -3.51 -3.41
CA LEU A 137 -21.25 -4.50 -3.34
C LEU A 137 -21.33 -5.22 -1.98
N ILE A 138 -20.19 -5.57 -1.38
CA ILE A 138 -20.14 -6.46 -0.21
C ILE A 138 -20.01 -5.69 1.11
N SER A 139 -19.61 -4.42 1.08
CA SER A 139 -19.23 -3.69 2.29
C SER A 139 -19.99 -2.40 2.45
N ASP A 140 -20.16 -1.97 3.71
CA ASP A 140 -20.75 -0.68 4.07
C ASP A 140 -19.85 0.53 3.76
N HIS A 141 -18.93 0.41 2.79
CA HIS A 141 -18.13 1.55 2.36
C HIS A 141 -18.93 2.41 1.41
N SER A 142 -18.91 3.71 1.68
CA SER A 142 -19.43 4.68 0.72
C SER A 142 -18.53 4.73 -0.53
N PRO A 143 -19.06 5.14 -1.68
CA PRO A 143 -18.25 5.43 -2.87
C PRO A 143 -17.08 6.38 -2.58
N ARG A 144 -17.29 7.33 -1.65
CA ARG A 144 -16.25 8.27 -1.21
C ARG A 144 -15.07 7.57 -0.54
N ASP A 145 -15.31 6.54 0.26
CA ASP A 145 -14.25 5.78 0.96
C ASP A 145 -13.38 4.96 -0.01
N VAL A 146 -13.97 4.48 -1.10
CA VAL A 146 -13.29 3.66 -2.11
C VAL A 146 -12.48 4.56 -3.06
N TYR A 147 -13.09 5.62 -3.60
CA TYR A 147 -12.41 6.49 -4.56
C TYR A 147 -11.30 7.32 -3.91
N SER A 148 -11.49 7.80 -2.68
CA SER A 148 -10.42 8.47 -1.94
C SER A 148 -9.24 7.52 -1.68
N GLY A 149 -9.52 6.26 -1.33
CA GLY A 149 -8.48 5.24 -1.15
C GLY A 149 -7.67 5.00 -2.42
N LEU A 150 -8.37 4.80 -3.54
CA LEU A 150 -7.72 4.61 -4.84
C LEU A 150 -6.88 5.82 -5.25
N ALA A 151 -7.42 7.04 -5.08
CA ALA A 151 -6.71 8.28 -5.37
C ALA A 151 -5.44 8.45 -4.50
N ILE A 152 -5.55 8.22 -3.20
CA ILE A 152 -4.39 8.29 -2.28
C ILE A 152 -3.31 7.30 -2.69
N GLY A 153 -3.67 6.07 -3.03
CA GLY A 153 -2.73 5.05 -3.48
C GLY A 153 -1.97 5.46 -4.74
N ILE A 154 -2.69 5.99 -5.75
CA ILE A 154 -2.09 6.44 -7.01
C ILE A 154 -1.19 7.66 -6.79
N VAL A 155 -1.70 8.70 -6.13
CA VAL A 155 -0.96 9.95 -5.89
C VAL A 155 0.31 9.69 -5.08
N ALA A 156 0.24 8.84 -4.06
CA ALA A 156 1.40 8.49 -3.26
C ALA A 156 2.52 7.83 -4.08
N GLN A 157 2.18 6.98 -5.06
CA GLN A 157 3.16 6.39 -5.97
C GLN A 157 3.80 7.42 -6.89
N PHE A 158 3.04 8.38 -7.40
CA PHE A 158 3.61 9.49 -8.19
C PHE A 158 4.55 10.37 -7.38
N ILE A 159 4.19 10.69 -6.13
CA ILE A 159 5.07 11.46 -5.24
C ILE A 159 6.34 10.67 -4.92
N GLY A 160 6.21 9.38 -4.61
CA GLY A 160 7.36 8.50 -4.36
C GLY A 160 8.29 8.38 -5.57
N ALA A 161 7.73 8.30 -6.77
CA ALA A 161 8.46 8.31 -8.03
C ALA A 161 9.18 9.64 -8.27
N TYR A 162 8.49 10.78 -8.15
CA TYR A 162 9.07 12.10 -8.36
C TYR A 162 10.26 12.42 -7.43
N ILE A 163 10.26 11.87 -6.22
CA ILE A 163 11.35 12.08 -5.25
C ILE A 163 12.59 11.24 -5.58
N MET A 164 12.41 10.08 -6.23
CA MET A 164 13.44 9.02 -6.31
C MET A 164 13.92 8.69 -7.72
N LEU A 165 13.14 9.03 -8.75
CA LEU A 165 13.44 8.83 -10.18
C LEU A 165 13.72 10.17 -10.85
#